data_AF-A0A1F3SKB4-F1
#
_entry.id   AF-A0A1F3SKB4-F1
#
_cell.length_a   1.000
_cell.length_b   1.000
_cell.length_c   1.000
_cell.angle_alpha   90.00
_cell.angle_beta   90.00
_cell.angle_gamma   90.00
#
_symmetry.space_group_name_H-M   'P 1'
#
loop_
_entity.id
_entity.type
_entity.pdbx_description
1 polymer ?
#
loop_
_entity_poly.entity_id
_entity_poly.type
_entity_poly.pdbx_seq_one_letter_code
_entity_poly.pdbx_strand_id
1 'polypeptide(L)'
;MKKIVLLLSMVLLTSCVEKVRGTFEAKRPLTLRGKDGSLTLTEGVHSAVLKIKQKKSATIVVEANGRKSKVQFNLPRGVKLPTNYGQVRLTSNEVGQPYDVNAAANTTVSNSGPRTSTESCSRSVVRPVCSYVTVPSRPVCRTDRYGRQICSTPPATTRRVCRDEWVSVYGQRQVTFEYRGETTEFNFTLLDPSSQEVVGRFNGYDYDADRVVTGYGPCYVYGSGILIQ
;
A
#
# COMPACT_ATOMS: atom_id res chain seq x y z
N MET A 1 26.36 -14.40 31.15
CA MET A 1 25.55 -13.24 30.75
C MET A 1 25.24 -13.36 29.26
N LYS A 2 23.96 -13.57 28.92
CA LYS A 2 23.46 -13.90 27.59
C LYS A 2 23.39 -12.64 26.72
N LYS A 3 24.12 -12.60 25.61
CA LYS A 3 24.08 -11.50 24.64
C LYS A 3 22.80 -11.63 23.81
N ILE A 4 21.86 -10.71 24.03
CA ILE A 4 20.63 -10.58 23.24
C ILE A 4 21.02 -10.00 21.88
N VAL A 5 20.92 -10.84 20.86
CA VAL A 5 21.03 -10.50 19.45
C VAL A 5 19.75 -9.75 19.05
N LEU A 6 19.83 -8.42 19.07
CA LEU A 6 18.74 -7.53 18.67
C LEU A 6 18.81 -7.31 17.15
N LEU A 7 18.44 -8.36 16.42
CA LEU A 7 18.40 -8.42 14.95
C LEU A 7 16.93 -8.32 14.52
N LEU A 8 16.29 -7.20 14.88
CA LEU A 8 14.88 -6.94 14.61
C LEU A 8 14.75 -5.92 13.47
N SER A 9 14.50 -6.46 12.29
CA SER A 9 13.62 -5.87 11.28
C SER A 9 13.88 -4.41 10.90
N MET A 10 15.03 -4.12 10.32
CA MET A 10 15.13 -3.01 9.36
C MET A 10 14.48 -3.49 8.06
N VAL A 11 13.14 -3.56 8.07
CA VAL A 11 12.33 -3.82 6.87
C VAL A 11 12.75 -2.76 5.86
N LEU A 12 13.38 -3.26 4.81
CA LEU A 12 13.81 -2.51 3.64
C LEU A 12 12.63 -1.67 3.17
N LEU A 13 12.69 -0.36 3.46
CA LEU A 13 11.95 0.66 2.74
C LEU A 13 12.48 0.63 1.31
N THR A 14 12.01 -0.35 0.53
CA THR A 14 12.21 -0.37 -0.91
C THR A 14 11.57 0.91 -1.41
N SER A 15 12.41 1.91 -1.72
CA SER A 15 11.93 3.15 -2.31
C SER A 15 11.11 2.77 -3.53
N CYS A 16 9.79 2.99 -3.48
CA CYS A 16 8.92 2.77 -4.63
C CYS A 16 9.46 3.63 -5.76
N VAL A 17 10.09 3.00 -6.74
CA VAL A 17 10.47 3.67 -7.97
C VAL A 17 9.19 3.76 -8.77
N GLU A 18 8.60 4.95 -8.79
CA GLU A 18 7.47 5.27 -9.65
C GLU A 18 7.92 5.12 -11.11
N LYS A 19 7.16 4.33 -11.87
CA LYS A 19 7.41 4.04 -13.29
C LYS A 19 6.21 4.52 -14.07
N VAL A 20 6.38 5.60 -14.80
CA VAL A 20 5.35 6.14 -15.69
C VAL A 20 5.63 5.62 -17.09
N ARG A 21 4.67 4.88 -17.67
CA ARG A 21 4.75 4.41 -19.05
C ARG A 21 4.23 5.50 -19.98
N GLY A 22 4.81 5.61 -21.16
CA GLY A 22 4.43 6.64 -22.10
C GLY A 22 5.17 6.55 -23.42
N THR A 23 5.19 7.65 -24.13
CA THR A 23 5.90 7.82 -25.39
C THR A 23 6.89 8.96 -25.28
N PHE A 24 8.02 8.83 -25.96
CA PHE A 24 8.99 9.89 -26.16
C PHE A 24 9.01 10.27 -27.65
N GLU A 25 8.59 11.48 -27.96
CA GLU A 25 8.64 12.04 -29.30
C GLU A 25 9.91 12.88 -29.47
N ALA A 26 10.78 12.52 -30.42
CA ALA A 26 11.90 13.33 -30.85
C ALA A 26 11.46 14.17 -32.07
N LYS A 27 11.50 15.51 -31.95
CA LYS A 27 11.10 16.43 -33.03
C LYS A 27 12.17 16.60 -34.11
N ARG A 28 13.40 16.20 -33.80
CA ARG A 28 14.54 16.15 -34.71
C ARG A 28 15.54 15.11 -34.18
N PRO A 29 16.51 14.66 -35.00
CA PRO A 29 17.59 13.81 -34.50
C PRO A 29 18.30 14.48 -33.32
N LEU A 30 18.39 13.77 -32.19
CA LEU A 30 18.95 14.31 -30.96
C LEU A 30 19.83 13.28 -30.25
N THR A 31 20.85 13.77 -29.55
CA THR A 31 21.82 12.93 -28.86
C THR A 31 21.74 13.19 -27.36
N LEU A 32 21.42 12.14 -26.59
CA LEU A 32 21.32 12.18 -25.14
C LEU A 32 22.50 11.45 -24.51
N ARG A 33 22.93 11.88 -23.33
CA ARG A 33 23.92 11.16 -22.54
C ARG A 33 23.23 10.01 -21.80
N GLY A 34 23.46 8.80 -22.26
CA GLY A 34 23.05 7.58 -21.60
C GLY A 34 24.03 7.14 -20.52
N LYS A 35 23.64 6.16 -19.71
CA LYS A 35 24.53 5.53 -18.73
C LYS A 35 25.68 4.76 -19.40
N ASP A 36 25.39 4.17 -20.55
CA ASP A 36 26.29 3.25 -21.28
C ASP A 36 26.92 3.92 -22.52
N GLY A 37 26.89 5.26 -22.61
CA GLY A 37 27.39 6.04 -23.75
C GLY A 37 26.40 7.08 -24.26
N SER A 38 26.60 7.60 -25.46
CA SER A 38 25.61 8.47 -26.12
C SER A 38 24.47 7.63 -26.72
N LEU A 39 23.24 8.13 -26.59
CA LEU A 39 22.05 7.61 -27.26
C LEU A 39 21.62 8.62 -28.32
N THR A 40 21.73 8.25 -29.58
CA THR A 40 21.14 9.03 -30.68
C THR A 40 19.75 8.51 -30.96
N LEU A 41 18.75 9.40 -30.88
CA LEU A 41 17.37 9.13 -31.25
C LEU A 41 17.10 9.77 -32.60
N THR A 42 16.53 8.99 -33.51
CA THR A 42 15.97 9.51 -34.75
C THR A 42 14.69 10.27 -34.46
N GLU A 43 14.33 11.20 -35.34
CA GLU A 43 13.03 11.85 -35.31
C GLU A 43 11.89 10.81 -35.33
N GLY A 44 10.82 11.09 -34.58
CA GLY A 44 9.65 10.23 -34.47
C GLY A 44 9.27 9.88 -33.03
N VAL A 45 8.27 9.00 -32.89
CA VAL A 45 7.71 8.58 -31.60
C VAL A 45 8.27 7.22 -31.20
N HIS A 46 8.78 7.15 -29.98
CA HIS A 46 9.38 5.95 -29.39
C HIS A 46 8.63 5.55 -28.11
N SER A 47 8.58 4.25 -27.82
CA SER A 47 8.05 3.77 -26.54
C SER A 47 9.02 4.12 -25.41
N ALA A 48 8.53 4.64 -24.29
CA ALA A 48 9.38 5.07 -23.20
C ALA A 48 8.77 4.81 -21.82
N VAL A 49 9.66 4.68 -20.82
CA VAL A 49 9.29 4.57 -19.42
C VAL A 49 10.11 5.56 -18.61
N LEU A 50 9.45 6.54 -18.01
CA LEU A 50 10.05 7.45 -17.06
C LEU A 50 10.09 6.78 -15.68
N LYS A 51 11.29 6.70 -15.09
CA LYS A 51 11.51 6.18 -13.74
C LYS A 51 12.00 7.32 -12.86
N ILE A 52 11.23 7.66 -11.84
CA ILE A 52 11.59 8.74 -10.91
C ILE A 52 12.23 8.11 -9.68
N LYS A 53 13.50 8.44 -9.42
CA LYS A 53 14.17 8.07 -8.16
C LYS A 53 14.23 9.30 -7.28
N GLN A 54 13.35 9.33 -6.28
CA GLN A 54 13.21 10.46 -5.37
C GLN A 54 14.59 10.97 -4.88
N LYS A 55 14.79 12.29 -4.96
CA LYS A 55 15.94 13.06 -4.46
C LYS A 55 17.30 12.87 -5.16
N LYS A 56 17.43 12.03 -6.20
CA LYS A 56 18.74 11.79 -6.83
C LYS A 56 18.76 11.91 -8.35
N SER A 57 17.79 11.31 -9.05
CA SER A 57 17.79 11.32 -10.51
C SER A 57 16.45 10.92 -11.11
N ALA A 58 16.21 11.39 -12.32
CA ALA A 58 15.19 10.84 -13.21
C ALA A 58 15.88 9.93 -14.24
N THR A 59 15.24 8.84 -14.65
CA THR A 59 15.77 7.99 -15.72
C THR A 59 14.67 7.72 -16.73
N ILE A 60 14.86 8.16 -17.97
CA ILE A 60 13.99 7.77 -19.08
C ILE A 60 14.61 6.53 -19.71
N VAL A 61 13.84 5.45 -19.77
CA VAL A 61 14.19 4.25 -20.52
C VAL A 61 13.46 4.33 -21.86
N VAL A 62 14.19 4.59 -22.93
CA VAL A 62 13.64 4.66 -24.30
C VAL A 62 13.90 3.33 -24.99
N GLU A 63 12.88 2.79 -25.64
CA GLU A 63 13.01 1.62 -26.50
C GLU A 63 12.99 2.08 -27.96
N ALA A 64 14.14 1.97 -28.63
CA ALA A 64 14.31 2.34 -30.03
C ALA A 64 15.04 1.20 -30.75
N ASN A 65 14.58 0.84 -31.95
CA ASN A 65 15.16 -0.23 -32.77
C ASN A 65 15.30 -1.57 -32.02
N GLY A 66 14.31 -1.91 -31.18
CA GLY A 66 14.32 -3.14 -30.35
C GLY A 66 15.35 -3.15 -29.22
N ARG A 67 16.03 -2.04 -28.93
CA ARG A 67 17.00 -1.91 -27.84
C ARG A 67 16.50 -0.91 -26.80
N LYS A 68 16.63 -1.28 -25.53
CA LYS A 68 16.30 -0.43 -24.38
C LYS A 68 17.53 0.34 -23.93
N SER A 69 17.48 1.65 -24.05
CA SER A 69 18.55 2.56 -23.65
C SER A 69 18.11 3.42 -22.47
N LYS A 70 19.03 3.65 -21.52
CA LYS A 70 18.74 4.43 -20.29
C LYS A 70 19.39 5.80 -20.38
N VAL A 71 18.58 6.85 -20.37
CA VAL A 71 19.01 8.25 -20.26
C VAL A 71 18.79 8.71 -18.83
N GLN A 72 19.84 9.18 -18.17
CA GLN A 72 19.78 9.63 -16.78
C GLN A 72 19.88 11.15 -16.70
N PHE A 73 18.90 11.77 -16.04
CA PHE A 73 18.88 13.19 -15.71
C PHE A 73 19.22 13.35 -14.24
N ASN A 74 20.27 14.09 -13.93
CA ASN A 74 20.61 14.42 -12.56
C ASN A 74 19.61 15.43 -12.01
N LEU A 75 19.31 15.36 -10.71
CA LEU A 75 18.47 16.35 -10.04
C LEU A 75 19.34 17.10 -9.02
N PRO A 76 19.36 18.44 -9.05
CA PRO A 76 20.04 19.22 -8.04
C PRO A 76 19.53 18.90 -6.63
N ARG A 77 20.37 19.10 -5.62
CA ARG A 77 20.01 18.79 -4.23
C ARG A 77 18.82 19.65 -3.81
N GLY A 78 17.77 19.00 -3.30
CA GLY A 78 16.55 19.66 -2.83
C GLY A 78 15.47 19.84 -3.90
N VAL A 79 15.82 19.72 -5.18
CA VAL A 79 14.84 19.72 -6.27
C VAL A 79 14.07 18.41 -6.27
N LYS A 80 12.74 18.51 -6.35
CA LYS A 80 11.82 17.38 -6.54
C LYS A 80 11.10 17.56 -7.87
N LEU A 81 10.98 16.48 -8.63
CA LEU A 81 10.05 16.47 -9.76
C LEU A 81 8.61 16.48 -9.23
N PRO A 82 7.69 17.16 -9.92
CA PRO A 82 6.28 17.13 -9.55
C PRO A 82 5.75 15.71 -9.70
N THR A 83 5.09 15.18 -8.67
CA THR A 83 4.43 13.86 -8.71
C THR A 83 2.94 13.97 -8.98
N ASN A 84 2.30 15.07 -8.60
CA ASN A 84 0.85 15.25 -8.76
C ASN A 84 0.54 16.54 -9.52
N TYR A 85 1.03 17.67 -9.01
CA TYR A 85 0.80 18.99 -9.59
C TYR A 85 2.08 19.80 -9.64
N GLY A 86 2.16 20.67 -10.65
CA GLY A 86 3.18 21.69 -10.77
C GLY A 86 4.18 21.40 -11.87
N GLN A 87 5.16 22.29 -11.96
CA GLN A 87 6.20 22.26 -12.97
C GLN A 87 7.55 22.60 -12.35
N VAL A 88 8.60 22.02 -12.92
CA VAL A 88 9.98 22.35 -12.59
C VAL A 88 10.78 22.46 -13.88
N ARG A 89 11.54 23.54 -13.97
CA ARG A 89 12.46 23.78 -15.07
C ARG A 89 13.88 23.63 -14.56
N LEU A 90 14.69 22.87 -15.29
CA LEU A 90 16.09 22.60 -14.98
C LEU A 90 16.93 22.85 -16.22
N THR A 91 18.06 23.50 -16.04
CA THR A 91 19.02 23.77 -17.11
C THR A 91 19.81 22.51 -17.48
N SER A 92 20.31 22.47 -18.71
CA SER A 92 21.24 21.47 -19.23
C SER A 92 22.38 21.13 -18.26
N ASN A 93 22.98 22.16 -17.67
CA ASN A 93 24.06 22.02 -16.67
C ASN A 93 23.57 21.32 -15.39
N GLU A 94 22.40 21.68 -14.87
CA GLU A 94 21.83 21.08 -13.67
C GLU A 94 21.47 19.61 -13.86
N VAL A 95 20.96 19.24 -15.03
CA VAL A 95 20.55 17.86 -15.33
C VAL A 95 21.67 16.99 -15.90
N GLY A 96 22.83 17.58 -16.23
CA GLY A 96 23.96 16.88 -16.83
C GLY A 96 23.72 16.40 -18.26
N GLN A 97 22.84 17.07 -19.00
CA GLN A 97 22.41 16.73 -20.36
C GLN A 97 22.62 17.92 -21.31
N PRO A 98 22.69 17.72 -22.63
CA PRO A 98 22.88 18.82 -23.58
C PRO A 98 21.63 19.69 -23.78
N TYR A 99 20.51 19.36 -23.12
CA TYR A 99 19.23 20.04 -23.26
C TYR A 99 18.70 20.47 -21.90
N ASP A 100 18.00 21.59 -21.88
CA ASP A 100 17.20 22.00 -20.72
C ASP A 100 15.99 21.07 -20.59
N VAL A 101 15.47 20.94 -19.37
CA VAL A 101 14.34 20.08 -19.04
C VAL A 101 13.22 20.92 -18.46
N ASN A 102 12.01 20.76 -18.98
CA ASN A 102 10.78 21.21 -18.34
C ASN A 102 9.93 19.98 -18.00
N ALA A 103 9.76 19.70 -16.71
CA ALA A 103 8.96 18.59 -16.22
C ALA A 103 7.71 19.12 -15.52
N ALA A 104 6.54 18.62 -15.93
CA ALA A 104 5.25 18.99 -15.36
C ALA A 104 4.42 17.74 -15.06
N ALA A 105 3.63 17.80 -13.99
CA ALA A 105 2.63 16.80 -13.67
C ALA A 105 1.28 17.48 -13.45
N ASN A 106 0.21 16.82 -13.90
CA ASN A 106 -1.16 17.25 -13.66
C ASN A 106 -2.02 16.04 -13.29
N THR A 107 -2.54 16.03 -12.07
CA THR A 107 -3.45 14.99 -11.60
C THR A 107 -4.90 15.42 -11.81
N THR A 108 -5.73 14.51 -12.29
CA THR A 108 -7.18 14.65 -12.30
C THR A 108 -7.77 13.56 -11.41
N VAL A 109 -8.73 13.94 -10.57
CA VAL A 109 -9.42 13.02 -9.66
C VAL A 109 -10.82 12.81 -10.19
N SER A 110 -11.25 11.56 -10.25
CA SER A 110 -12.59 11.17 -10.66
C SER A 110 -13.15 10.15 -9.67
N ASN A 111 -14.45 10.26 -9.38
CA ASN A 111 -15.15 9.27 -8.56
C ASN A 111 -16.08 8.47 -9.45
N SER A 112 -16.10 7.15 -9.28
CA SER A 112 -17.14 6.32 -9.87
C SER A 112 -18.48 6.56 -9.18
N GLY A 113 -19.58 6.13 -9.82
CA GLY A 113 -20.86 6.00 -9.11
C GLY A 113 -20.77 5.01 -7.94
N PRO A 114 -21.71 5.09 -6.97
CA PRO A 114 -21.74 4.19 -5.82
C PRO A 114 -21.97 2.74 -6.26
N ARG A 115 -21.30 1.82 -5.58
CA ARG A 115 -21.39 0.36 -5.78
C ARG A 115 -21.61 -0.32 -4.45
N THR A 116 -22.20 -1.51 -4.50
CA THR A 116 -22.42 -2.36 -3.33
C THR A 116 -21.67 -3.67 -3.47
N SER A 117 -21.03 -4.13 -2.38
CA SER A 117 -20.47 -5.47 -2.27
C SER A 117 -20.80 -6.06 -0.91
N THR A 118 -20.71 -7.38 -0.78
CA THR A 118 -20.80 -8.08 0.49
C THR A 118 -19.39 -8.31 1.03
N GLU A 119 -19.16 -8.03 2.30
CA GLU A 119 -17.89 -8.28 2.98
C GLU A 119 -18.11 -9.00 4.31
N SER A 120 -17.07 -9.72 4.74
CA SER A 120 -17.04 -10.28 6.08
C SER A 120 -17.06 -9.18 7.13
N CYS A 121 -17.75 -9.46 8.23
CA CYS A 121 -17.79 -8.61 9.41
C CYS A 121 -17.68 -9.45 10.66
N SER A 122 -17.26 -8.82 11.75
CA SER A 122 -17.34 -9.41 13.08
C SER A 122 -17.98 -8.41 14.04
N ARG A 123 -18.67 -8.95 15.04
CA ARG A 123 -19.13 -8.16 16.20
C ARG A 123 -18.97 -8.98 17.47
N SER A 124 -18.73 -8.29 18.58
CA SER A 124 -18.72 -8.92 19.90
C SER A 124 -20.15 -9.01 20.41
N VAL A 125 -20.58 -10.21 20.80
CA VAL A 125 -21.87 -10.46 21.44
C VAL A 125 -21.65 -11.19 22.75
N VAL A 126 -22.52 -10.95 23.71
CA VAL A 126 -22.53 -11.71 24.95
C VAL A 126 -23.20 -13.05 24.69
N ARG A 127 -22.53 -14.15 25.03
CA ARG A 127 -23.13 -15.50 25.02
C ARG A 127 -22.87 -16.22 26.34
N PRO A 128 -23.81 -17.05 26.81
CA PRO A 128 -23.58 -17.91 27.96
C PRO A 128 -22.59 -19.01 27.55
N VAL A 129 -21.36 -18.91 28.05
CA VAL A 129 -20.33 -19.95 27.90
C VAL A 129 -20.32 -20.78 29.17
N CYS A 130 -20.51 -22.08 29.03
CA CYS A 130 -20.52 -23.01 30.16
C CYS A 130 -19.23 -23.82 30.18
N SER A 131 -18.55 -23.81 31.33
CA SER A 131 -17.39 -24.65 31.59
C SER A 131 -17.64 -25.56 32.80
N TYR A 132 -16.96 -26.70 32.84
CA TYR A 132 -16.91 -27.53 34.03
C TYR A 132 -15.77 -27.07 34.90
N VAL A 133 -16.09 -26.69 36.15
CA VAL A 133 -15.07 -26.34 37.15
C VAL A 133 -15.02 -27.42 38.21
N THR A 134 -13.80 -27.81 38.59
CA THR A 134 -13.56 -28.73 39.68
C THR A 134 -13.65 -27.99 41.01
N VAL A 135 -14.54 -28.43 41.88
CA VAL A 135 -14.70 -27.88 43.23
C VAL A 135 -13.86 -28.73 44.19
N PRO A 136 -12.89 -28.14 44.92
CA PRO A 136 -12.09 -28.89 45.87
C PRO A 136 -12.97 -29.40 47.01
N SER A 137 -12.81 -30.68 47.33
CA SER A 137 -13.49 -31.30 48.48
C SER A 137 -12.93 -30.77 49.79
N ARG A 138 -13.81 -30.52 50.75
CA ARG A 138 -13.43 -30.21 52.13
C ARG A 138 -13.40 -31.51 52.94
N PRO A 139 -12.39 -31.72 53.80
CA PRO A 139 -12.37 -32.88 54.68
C PRO A 139 -13.59 -32.85 55.61
N VAL A 140 -14.29 -33.97 55.68
CA VAL A 140 -15.43 -34.13 56.60
C VAL A 140 -14.95 -34.99 57.75
N CYS A 141 -14.92 -34.41 58.94
CA CYS A 141 -14.51 -35.11 60.16
C CYS A 141 -15.73 -35.57 60.95
N ARG A 142 -15.70 -36.82 61.43
CA ARG A 142 -16.75 -37.43 62.26
C ARG A 142 -16.09 -38.09 63.46
N THR A 143 -16.74 -38.04 64.62
CA THR A 143 -16.26 -38.74 65.82
C THR A 143 -16.79 -40.18 65.79
N ASP A 144 -15.91 -41.17 65.93
CA ASP A 144 -16.30 -42.58 66.02
C ASP A 144 -16.91 -42.91 67.40
N ARG A 145 -17.44 -44.13 67.55
CA ARG A 145 -18.01 -44.61 68.83
C ARG A 145 -17.00 -44.67 70.00
N TYR A 146 -15.72 -44.45 69.74
CA TYR A 146 -14.63 -44.47 70.70
C TYR A 146 -14.07 -43.07 70.97
N GLY A 147 -14.70 -42.00 70.47
CA GLY A 147 -14.25 -40.63 70.67
C GLY A 147 -13.12 -40.18 69.74
N ARG A 148 -12.70 -41.00 68.75
CA ARG A 148 -11.64 -40.63 67.79
C ARG A 148 -12.21 -39.84 66.63
N GLN A 149 -11.53 -38.77 66.23
CA GLN A 149 -11.90 -37.99 65.05
C GLN A 149 -11.36 -38.67 63.78
N ILE A 150 -12.25 -39.13 62.91
CA ILE A 150 -11.92 -39.70 61.60
C ILE A 150 -12.30 -38.67 60.54
N CYS A 151 -11.32 -38.18 59.79
CA CYS A 151 -11.54 -37.27 58.67
C CYS A 151 -11.39 -38.02 57.35
N SER A 152 -12.36 -37.87 56.45
CA SER A 152 -12.25 -38.36 55.07
C SER A 152 -12.43 -37.20 54.09
N THR A 153 -11.64 -37.22 53.02
CA THR A 153 -11.75 -36.24 51.94
C THR A 153 -12.51 -36.91 50.79
N PRO A 154 -13.75 -36.51 50.50
CA PRO A 154 -14.47 -37.06 49.36
C PRO A 154 -13.76 -36.70 48.04
N PRO A 155 -13.97 -37.45 46.94
CA PRO A 155 -13.41 -37.09 45.64
C PRO A 155 -13.93 -35.72 45.20
N ALA A 156 -13.11 -34.96 44.49
CA ALA A 156 -13.50 -33.64 43.97
C ALA A 156 -14.74 -33.77 43.06
N THR A 157 -15.65 -32.81 43.15
CA THR A 157 -16.87 -32.78 42.33
C THR A 157 -16.71 -31.78 41.20
N THR A 158 -17.21 -32.13 40.01
CA THR A 158 -17.30 -31.19 38.88
C THR A 158 -18.70 -30.58 38.86
N ARG A 159 -18.79 -29.27 38.64
CA ARG A 159 -20.07 -28.61 38.39
C ARG A 159 -19.98 -27.75 37.14
N ARG A 160 -21.08 -27.70 36.39
CA ARG A 160 -21.22 -26.81 35.25
C ARG A 160 -21.46 -25.39 35.76
N VAL A 161 -20.59 -24.46 35.37
CA VAL A 161 -20.74 -23.02 35.66
C VAL A 161 -20.87 -22.32 34.32
N CYS A 162 -21.97 -21.61 34.12
CA CYS A 162 -22.19 -20.77 32.95
C CYS A 162 -21.93 -19.33 33.34
N ARG A 163 -21.25 -18.59 32.47
CA ARG A 163 -21.00 -17.16 32.61
C ARG A 163 -21.24 -16.50 31.26
N ASP A 164 -21.69 -15.26 31.33
CA ASP A 164 -21.81 -14.42 30.16
C ASP A 164 -20.41 -13.97 29.74
N GLU A 165 -20.00 -14.38 28.54
CA GLU A 165 -18.69 -14.03 27.97
C GLU A 165 -18.88 -13.29 26.65
N TRP A 166 -18.05 -12.28 26.41
CA TRP A 166 -17.97 -11.59 25.14
C TRP A 166 -17.29 -12.50 24.12
N VAL A 167 -18.05 -12.92 23.10
CA VAL A 167 -17.54 -13.74 22.01
C VAL A 167 -17.64 -12.99 20.69
N SER A 168 -16.60 -13.09 19.87
CA SER A 168 -16.60 -12.56 18.51
C SER A 168 -17.37 -13.49 17.59
N VAL A 169 -18.47 -13.01 17.03
CA VAL A 169 -19.22 -13.70 15.99
C VAL A 169 -18.93 -13.10 14.64
N TYR A 170 -18.87 -13.94 13.62
CA TYR A 170 -18.54 -13.56 12.25
C TYR A 170 -19.78 -13.64 11.36
N GLY A 171 -19.91 -12.69 10.45
CA GLY A 171 -21.05 -12.56 9.56
C GLY A 171 -20.66 -11.90 8.24
N GLN A 172 -21.68 -11.49 7.50
CA GLN A 172 -21.54 -10.71 6.28
C GLN A 172 -22.32 -9.41 6.42
N ARG A 173 -21.79 -8.33 5.86
CA ARG A 173 -22.48 -7.05 5.75
C ARG A 173 -22.43 -6.55 4.32
N GLN A 174 -23.46 -5.82 3.91
CA GLN A 174 -23.37 -5.02 2.70
C GLN A 174 -22.49 -3.81 2.95
N VAL A 175 -21.67 -3.45 1.98
CA VAL A 175 -20.78 -2.29 2.01
C VAL A 175 -21.02 -1.50 0.75
N THR A 176 -21.32 -0.20 0.92
CA THR A 176 -21.41 0.74 -0.19
C THR A 176 -20.08 1.45 -0.33
N PHE A 177 -19.54 1.51 -1.55
CA PHE A 177 -18.24 2.11 -1.83
C PHE A 177 -18.24 2.75 -3.22
N GLU A 178 -17.30 3.66 -3.43
CA GLU A 178 -16.98 4.23 -4.72
C GLU A 178 -15.49 3.98 -5.03
N TYR A 179 -15.14 3.93 -6.31
CA TYR A 179 -13.74 3.98 -6.72
C TYR A 179 -13.35 5.43 -6.96
N ARG A 180 -12.33 5.90 -6.25
CA ARG A 180 -11.67 7.17 -6.51
C ARG A 180 -10.47 6.89 -7.41
N GLY A 181 -10.58 7.25 -8.67
CA GLY A 181 -9.50 7.16 -9.65
C GLY A 181 -8.70 8.46 -9.68
N GLU A 182 -7.39 8.36 -9.66
CA GLU A 182 -6.44 9.46 -9.82
C GLU A 182 -5.61 9.21 -11.08
N THR A 183 -5.78 10.05 -12.10
CA THR A 183 -4.98 10.01 -13.34
C THR A 183 -3.97 11.14 -13.28
N THR A 184 -2.68 10.80 -13.26
CA THR A 184 -1.61 11.80 -13.31
C THR A 184 -0.93 11.77 -14.66
N GLU A 185 -1.02 12.87 -15.39
CA GLU A 185 -0.31 13.09 -16.64
C GLU A 185 1.07 13.70 -16.37
N PHE A 186 2.12 13.06 -16.87
CA PHE A 186 3.50 13.50 -16.76
C PHE A 186 4.02 13.95 -18.13
N ASN A 187 4.46 15.19 -18.18
CA ASN A 187 5.08 15.80 -19.35
C ASN A 187 6.55 16.10 -19.03
N PHE A 188 7.48 15.57 -19.81
CA PHE A 188 8.91 15.85 -19.67
C PHE A 188 9.46 16.32 -21.02
N THR A 189 9.65 17.63 -21.14
CA THR A 189 10.04 18.30 -22.38
C THR A 189 11.51 18.65 -22.36
N LEU A 190 12.21 18.36 -23.45
CA LEU A 190 13.59 18.78 -23.71
C LEU A 190 13.57 20.04 -24.55
N LEU A 191 14.32 21.05 -24.11
CA LEU A 191 14.44 22.33 -24.78
C LEU A 191 15.89 22.55 -25.22
N ASP A 192 16.08 23.12 -26.40
CA ASP A 192 17.37 23.64 -26.81
C ASP A 192 17.77 24.81 -25.88
N PRO A 193 18.94 24.78 -25.21
CA PRO A 193 19.31 25.82 -24.27
C PRO A 193 19.40 27.22 -24.90
N SER A 194 19.76 27.29 -26.19
CA SER A 194 19.98 28.55 -26.90
C SER A 194 18.69 29.12 -27.49
N SER A 195 17.87 28.31 -28.15
CA SER A 195 16.67 28.78 -28.86
C SER A 195 15.38 28.59 -28.06
N GLN A 196 15.40 27.79 -26.98
CA GLN A 196 14.22 27.39 -26.22
C GLN A 196 13.21 26.57 -27.04
N GLU A 197 13.63 26.07 -28.20
CA GLU A 197 12.84 25.20 -29.06
C GLU A 197 12.66 23.82 -28.43
N VAL A 198 11.47 23.25 -28.56
CA VAL A 198 11.18 21.88 -28.10
C VAL A 198 11.82 20.87 -29.04
N VAL A 199 12.85 20.17 -28.56
CA VAL A 199 13.56 19.14 -29.35
C VAL A 199 13.05 17.73 -29.08
N GLY A 200 12.44 17.51 -27.91
CA GLY A 200 11.83 16.23 -27.57
C GLY A 200 10.82 16.35 -26.44
N ARG A 201 9.87 15.41 -26.39
CA ARG A 201 8.81 15.40 -25.39
C ARG A 201 8.46 13.98 -24.99
N PHE A 202 8.56 13.69 -23.71
CA PHE A 202 7.92 12.52 -23.11
C PHE A 202 6.52 12.90 -22.64
N ASN A 203 5.54 12.09 -23.00
CA ASN A 203 4.19 12.12 -22.44
C ASN A 203 3.89 10.73 -21.89
N GLY A 204 3.54 10.66 -20.61
CA GLY A 204 3.08 9.44 -19.98
C GLY A 204 2.01 9.76 -18.98
N TYR A 205 1.29 8.74 -18.54
CA TYR A 205 0.35 8.89 -17.45
C TYR A 205 0.47 7.70 -16.50
N ASP A 206 0.11 7.95 -15.25
CA ASP A 206 -0.10 6.94 -14.25
C ASP A 206 -1.56 6.99 -13.81
N TYR A 207 -2.12 5.82 -13.52
CA TYR A 207 -3.50 5.70 -13.07
C TYR A 207 -3.52 4.85 -11.81
N ASP A 208 -4.00 5.45 -10.73
CA ASP A 208 -4.28 4.76 -9.49
C ASP A 208 -5.78 4.79 -9.19
N ALA A 209 -6.27 3.78 -8.48
CA ALA A 209 -7.67 3.70 -8.12
C ALA A 209 -7.85 3.10 -6.73
N ASP A 210 -8.36 3.92 -5.83
CA ASP A 210 -8.65 3.53 -4.46
C ASP A 210 -10.13 3.21 -4.27
N ARG A 211 -10.39 2.19 -3.46
CA ARG A 211 -11.75 1.88 -3.01
C ARG A 211 -12.07 2.66 -1.74
N VAL A 212 -13.01 3.60 -1.85
CA VAL A 212 -13.47 4.44 -0.74
C VAL A 212 -14.82 3.91 -0.25
N VAL A 213 -14.85 3.41 0.99
CA VAL A 213 -16.10 2.92 1.60
C VAL A 213 -16.92 4.11 2.10
N THR A 214 -18.13 4.24 1.57
CA THR A 214 -19.06 5.34 1.89
C THR A 214 -20.16 4.92 2.88
N GLY A 215 -20.38 3.60 3.06
CA GLY A 215 -21.36 3.12 4.03
C GLY A 215 -21.22 1.64 4.37
N TYR A 216 -21.65 1.29 5.59
CA TYR A 216 -21.73 -0.08 6.08
C TYR A 216 -23.17 -0.41 6.44
N GLY A 217 -23.67 -1.52 5.90
CA GLY A 217 -24.90 -2.16 6.35
C GLY A 217 -24.69 -2.96 7.64
N PRO A 218 -25.78 -3.49 8.22
CA PRO A 218 -25.72 -4.32 9.42
C PRO A 218 -24.95 -5.63 9.16
N CYS A 219 -24.37 -6.18 10.23
CA CYS A 219 -23.63 -7.44 10.19
C CYS A 219 -24.57 -8.63 10.43
N TYR A 220 -24.85 -9.39 9.38
CA TYR A 220 -25.68 -10.60 9.42
C TYR A 220 -24.81 -11.81 9.74
N VAL A 221 -24.96 -12.32 10.97
CA VAL A 221 -24.22 -13.48 11.48
C VAL A 221 -24.93 -14.77 11.07
N TYR A 222 -24.23 -15.68 10.39
CA TYR A 222 -24.75 -17.01 10.10
C TYR A 222 -24.66 -17.90 11.35
N GLY A 223 -25.76 -18.52 11.78
CA GLY A 223 -25.70 -19.54 12.84
C GLY A 223 -26.57 -19.31 14.07
N SER A 224 -27.65 -18.54 13.97
CA SER A 224 -28.73 -18.56 14.95
C SER A 224 -29.99 -18.19 14.18
N GLY A 225 -31.07 -18.98 14.22
CA GLY A 225 -32.34 -18.67 13.53
C GLY A 225 -33.06 -17.42 14.05
N ILE A 226 -32.32 -16.39 14.46
CA ILE A 226 -32.78 -15.14 15.04
C ILE A 226 -31.99 -14.03 14.35
N LEU A 227 -32.65 -13.33 13.43
CA LEU A 227 -32.23 -12.01 12.94
C LEU A 227 -32.24 -11.06 14.15
N ILE A 228 -31.05 -10.73 14.68
CA ILE A 228 -30.91 -9.65 15.66
C ILE A 228 -30.58 -8.39 14.85
N GLN A 229 -31.61 -7.60 14.54
CA GLN A 229 -31.50 -6.26 13.92
C GLN A 229 -30.87 -5.27 14.90
#